data_AF-A0A5Q3L7P1-F1
#
_entry.id   AF-A0A5Q3L7P1-F1
#
_cell.length_a   1.000
_cell.length_b   1.000
_cell.length_c   1.000
_cell.angle_alpha   90.00
_cell.angle_beta   90.00
_cell.angle_gamma   90.00
#
_symmetry.space_group_name_H-M   'P 1'
#
loop_
_entity.id
_entity.type
_entity.pdbx_description
1 polymer ?
#
loop_
_entity_poly.entity_id
_entity_poly.type
_entity_poly.pdbx_seq_one_letter_code
_entity_poly.pdbx_strand_id
1 'polypeptide(L)'
;MIPFRPVPWGAWFTVFWLLMSCLILPLLVGVGIVYVIGPDLDLAQSTSRSPVEFAIYAEKAIVNATVYALPIPLVLSFLAVMYWRLRYSGDRLADLGWQSKNVARDFLFGLLMFAITYPGLHGLQTALELISGDSVRPGMVEKFLILNNDTFDVIYCGMIAVVLAPLWEELFFRRILQGWLMKVLKRKTSSPESKDEPEGERLDLDRTDQVETFGAIMITSLIFAGLHYDQWPGPITLFFFSIITGYLFHRTQSLLPCILYHACFNLAAVLLLTAW
;
A
#
# COMPACT_ATOMS: atom_id res chain seq x y z
N MET A 1 27.91 3.53 -2.44
CA MET A 1 26.70 3.54 -1.57
C MET A 1 26.87 2.44 -0.55
N ILE A 2 26.78 2.74 0.76
CA ILE A 2 26.90 1.70 1.80
C ILE A 2 25.63 0.83 1.71
N PRO A 3 25.77 -0.49 1.47
CA PRO A 3 24.66 -1.32 1.06
C PRO A 3 23.71 -1.54 2.22
N PHE A 4 22.42 -1.34 1.92
CA PHE A 4 21.30 -2.11 2.42
C PHE A 4 21.77 -3.39 3.15
N ARG A 5 21.49 -3.51 4.46
CA ARG A 5 21.41 -4.83 5.10
C ARG A 5 19.98 -5.32 4.85
N PRO A 6 19.72 -6.16 3.82
CA PRO A 6 18.41 -6.74 3.66
C PRO A 6 18.08 -7.50 4.92
N VAL A 7 17.05 -7.05 5.62
CA VAL A 7 16.39 -7.85 6.62
C VAL A 7 15.94 -9.14 5.93
N PRO A 8 16.38 -10.33 6.38
CA PRO A 8 15.93 -11.59 5.82
C PRO A 8 14.49 -11.84 6.28
N TRP A 9 13.53 -11.28 5.55
CA TRP A 9 12.12 -11.56 5.78
C TRP A 9 11.84 -13.04 5.52
N GLY A 10 12.33 -13.58 4.40
CA GLY A 10 12.11 -14.97 4.00
C GLY A 10 10.74 -15.15 3.33
N ALA A 11 10.66 -16.04 2.34
CA ALA A 11 9.46 -16.21 1.51
C ALA A 11 8.21 -16.48 2.35
N TRP A 12 8.34 -17.37 3.33
CA TRP A 12 7.26 -17.73 4.26
C TRP A 12 6.74 -16.54 5.06
N PHE A 13 7.62 -15.70 5.59
CA PHE A 13 7.20 -14.52 6.35
C PHE A 13 6.48 -13.52 5.46
N THR A 14 7.03 -13.20 4.28
CA THR A 14 6.44 -12.23 3.35
C THR A 14 5.06 -12.69 2.89
N VAL A 15 4.94 -13.96 2.49
CA VAL A 15 3.66 -14.54 2.06
C VAL A 15 2.68 -14.64 3.23
N PHE A 16 3.14 -15.09 4.40
CA PHE A 16 2.28 -15.16 5.60
C PHE A 16 1.69 -13.80 5.93
N TRP A 17 2.51 -12.74 5.98
CA TRP A 17 2.01 -11.41 6.30
C TRP A 17 1.15 -10.82 5.20
N LEU A 18 1.44 -11.10 3.93
CA LEU A 18 0.55 -10.73 2.82
C LEU A 18 -0.85 -11.34 3.02
N LEU A 19 -0.90 -12.65 3.23
CA LEU A 19 -2.17 -13.37 3.43
C LEU A 19 -2.85 -12.91 4.72
N MET A 20 -2.10 -12.70 5.79
CA MET A 20 -2.64 -12.27 7.07
C MET A 20 -3.27 -10.88 6.97
N SER A 21 -2.59 -9.91 6.35
CA SER A 21 -3.06 -8.54 6.26
C SER A 21 -4.12 -8.32 5.18
N CYS A 22 -4.02 -9.03 4.05
CA CYS A 22 -4.92 -8.80 2.90
C CYS A 22 -6.12 -9.74 2.89
N LEU A 23 -6.06 -10.90 3.54
CA LEU A 23 -7.13 -11.90 3.47
C LEU A 23 -7.62 -12.33 4.85
N ILE A 24 -6.76 -12.87 5.71
CA ILE A 24 -7.20 -13.55 6.94
C ILE A 24 -7.78 -12.56 7.95
N LEU A 25 -7.05 -11.50 8.31
CA LEU A 25 -7.57 -10.52 9.26
C LEU A 25 -8.79 -9.77 8.72
N PRO A 26 -8.81 -9.29 7.45
CA PRO A 26 -10.01 -8.73 6.86
C PRO A 26 -11.19 -9.70 6.85
N LEU A 27 -10.98 -10.99 6.57
CA LEU A 27 -12.03 -12.00 6.60
C LEU A 27 -12.57 -12.23 8.02
N LEU A 28 -11.70 -12.39 9.02
CA LEU A 28 -12.12 -12.57 10.42
C LEU A 28 -12.92 -11.38 10.93
N VAL A 29 -12.46 -10.18 10.59
CA VAL A 29 -13.14 -8.94 10.89
C VAL A 29 -14.49 -8.87 10.15
N GLY A 30 -14.51 -9.25 8.87
CA GLY A 30 -15.73 -9.34 8.06
C GLY A 30 -16.77 -10.31 8.62
N VAL A 31 -16.36 -11.47 9.11
CA VAL A 31 -17.25 -12.42 9.80
C VAL A 31 -17.81 -11.79 11.08
N GLY A 32 -16.96 -11.13 11.87
CA GLY A 32 -17.40 -10.39 13.06
C GLY A 32 -18.40 -9.29 12.74
N ILE A 33 -18.16 -8.53 11.66
CA ILE A 33 -19.09 -7.53 11.13
C ILE A 33 -20.45 -8.14 10.83
N VAL A 34 -20.50 -9.21 10.03
CA VAL A 34 -21.76 -9.87 9.65
C VAL A 34 -22.54 -10.33 10.88
N TYR A 35 -21.84 -10.85 11.89
CA TYR A 35 -22.48 -11.24 13.14
C TYR A 35 -23.09 -10.05 13.90
N VAL A 36 -22.42 -8.90 13.90
CA VAL A 36 -22.88 -7.68 14.59
C VAL A 36 -24.03 -7.01 13.85
N ILE A 37 -23.95 -6.86 12.53
CA ILE A 37 -24.95 -6.13 11.73
C ILE A 37 -26.11 -7.03 11.25
N GLY A 38 -25.94 -8.35 11.29
CA GLY A 38 -26.93 -9.32 10.81
C GLY A 38 -28.35 -9.10 11.36
N PRO A 39 -28.53 -8.93 12.68
CA PRO A 39 -29.86 -8.66 13.25
C PRO A 39 -30.51 -7.38 12.71
N ASP A 40 -29.73 -6.32 12.49
CA ASP A 40 -30.22 -5.06 11.93
C ASP A 40 -30.59 -5.21 10.45
N LEU A 41 -29.84 -6.02 9.69
CA LEU A 41 -30.16 -6.35 8.30
C LEU A 41 -31.46 -7.18 8.20
N ASP A 42 -31.66 -8.16 9.07
CA ASP A 42 -32.88 -8.97 9.11
C ASP A 42 -34.11 -8.09 9.42
N LEU A 43 -33.97 -7.19 10.40
CA LEU A 43 -35.00 -6.23 10.73
C LEU A 43 -35.30 -5.28 9.57
N ALA A 44 -34.27 -4.73 8.93
CA ALA A 44 -34.41 -3.86 7.76
C ALA A 44 -35.09 -4.58 6.59
N GLN A 45 -34.76 -5.85 6.34
CA GLN A 45 -35.41 -6.64 5.31
C GLN A 45 -36.91 -6.78 5.58
N SER A 46 -37.29 -7.05 6.83
CA SER A 46 -38.70 -7.21 7.24
C SER A 46 -39.52 -5.91 7.22
N THR A 47 -38.85 -4.75 7.32
CA THR A 47 -39.50 -3.43 7.41
C THR A 47 -39.40 -2.59 6.14
N SER A 48 -38.51 -2.96 5.22
CA SER A 48 -38.32 -2.28 3.94
C SER A 48 -39.58 -2.31 3.07
N ARG A 49 -39.88 -1.18 2.39
CA ARG A 49 -41.06 -1.06 1.54
C ARG A 49 -40.83 -1.62 0.14
N SER A 50 -39.57 -1.77 -0.25
CA SER A 50 -39.17 -2.32 -1.54
C SER A 50 -37.81 -3.02 -1.49
N PRO A 51 -37.54 -3.95 -2.42
CA PRO A 51 -36.21 -4.58 -2.55
C PRO A 51 -35.07 -3.57 -2.77
N VAL A 52 -35.36 -2.45 -3.43
CA VAL A 52 -34.37 -1.40 -3.71
C VAL A 52 -33.97 -0.66 -2.43
N GLU A 53 -34.94 -0.32 -1.59
CA GLU A 53 -34.70 0.34 -0.31
C GLU A 53 -33.85 -0.55 0.61
N PHE A 54 -34.15 -1.85 0.66
CA PHE A 54 -33.33 -2.82 1.38
C PHE A 54 -31.91 -2.90 0.84
N ALA A 55 -31.73 -2.94 -0.49
CA ALA A 55 -30.40 -3.02 -1.10
C ALA A 55 -29.51 -1.81 -0.74
N ILE A 56 -30.07 -0.60 -0.77
CA ILE A 56 -29.36 0.63 -0.38
C ILE A 56 -28.96 0.58 1.10
N TYR A 57 -29.88 0.18 1.98
CA TYR A 57 -29.60 0.04 3.41
C TYR A 57 -28.50 -1.00 3.67
N ALA A 58 -28.62 -2.17 3.05
CA ALA A 58 -27.66 -3.26 3.20
C ALA A 58 -26.27 -2.87 2.72
N GLU A 59 -26.17 -2.21 1.55
CA GLU A 59 -24.90 -1.68 1.05
C GLU A 59 -24.27 -0.69 2.03
N LYS A 60 -25.04 0.29 2.51
CA LYS A 60 -24.55 1.28 3.49
C LYS A 60 -24.09 0.61 4.78
N ALA A 61 -24.85 -0.33 5.33
CA ALA A 61 -24.48 -1.05 6.55
C ALA A 61 -23.18 -1.85 6.36
N ILE A 62 -23.02 -2.56 5.24
CA ILE A 62 -21.82 -3.34 4.92
C ILE A 62 -20.60 -2.44 4.75
N VAL A 63 -20.73 -1.33 4.01
CA VAL A 63 -19.64 -0.37 3.78
C VAL A 63 -19.21 0.25 5.11
N ASN A 64 -20.17 0.71 5.93
CA ASN A 64 -19.88 1.32 7.22
C ASN A 64 -19.15 0.35 8.15
N ALA A 65 -19.69 -0.84 8.32
CA ALA A 65 -19.09 -1.82 9.21
C ALA A 65 -17.69 -2.24 8.74
N THR A 66 -17.50 -2.40 7.41
CA THR A 66 -16.18 -2.70 6.82
C THR A 66 -15.18 -1.60 7.13
N VAL A 67 -15.50 -0.34 6.82
CA VAL A 67 -14.58 0.80 7.02
C VAL A 67 -14.29 1.07 8.49
N TYR A 68 -15.29 0.92 9.37
CA TYR A 68 -15.04 1.04 10.82
C TYR A 68 -14.13 -0.05 11.37
N ALA A 69 -14.05 -1.21 10.72
CA ALA A 69 -13.20 -2.28 11.19
C ALA A 69 -11.81 -2.32 10.52
N LEU A 70 -11.60 -1.63 9.40
CA LEU A 70 -10.33 -1.56 8.66
C LEU A 70 -9.09 -1.15 9.50
N PRO A 71 -9.15 -0.25 10.50
CA PRO A 71 -7.96 0.07 11.29
C PRO A 71 -7.39 -1.13 12.05
N ILE A 72 -8.24 -2.07 12.48
CA ILE A 72 -7.83 -3.22 13.31
C ILE A 72 -6.77 -4.07 12.59
N PRO A 73 -7.03 -4.62 11.37
CA PRO A 73 -6.03 -5.42 10.67
C PRO A 73 -4.77 -4.62 10.33
N LEU A 74 -4.89 -3.34 9.96
CA LEU A 74 -3.74 -2.49 9.62
C LEU A 74 -2.83 -2.28 10.84
N VAL A 75 -3.39 -1.85 11.97
CA VAL A 75 -2.65 -1.57 13.20
C VAL A 75 -2.08 -2.86 13.79
N LEU A 76 -2.86 -3.93 13.86
CA LEU A 76 -2.37 -5.21 14.39
C LEU A 76 -1.23 -5.77 13.54
N SER A 77 -1.34 -5.71 12.21
CA SER A 77 -0.28 -6.19 11.32
C SER A 77 0.98 -5.34 11.47
N PHE A 78 0.83 -4.01 11.49
CA PHE A 78 1.95 -3.09 11.70
C PHE A 78 2.65 -3.35 13.03
N LEU A 79 1.90 -3.35 14.14
CA LEU A 79 2.45 -3.55 15.48
C LEU A 79 3.07 -4.93 15.65
N ALA A 80 2.44 -5.99 15.12
CA ALA A 80 2.97 -7.34 15.23
C ALA A 80 4.30 -7.50 14.46
N VAL A 81 4.38 -6.97 13.23
CA VAL A 81 5.64 -6.97 12.46
C VAL A 81 6.72 -6.16 13.19
N MET A 82 6.41 -4.95 13.65
CA MET A 82 7.36 -4.10 14.39
C MET A 82 7.82 -4.77 15.68
N TYR A 83 6.89 -5.27 16.49
CA TYR A 83 7.19 -5.97 17.74
C TYR A 83 8.10 -7.18 17.49
N TRP A 84 7.77 -8.03 16.52
CA TRP A 84 8.56 -9.21 16.23
C TRP A 84 9.99 -8.86 15.80
N ARG A 85 10.17 -7.86 14.92
CA ARG A 85 11.48 -7.45 14.43
C ARG A 85 12.34 -6.80 15.53
N LEU A 86 11.76 -5.86 16.27
CA LEU A 86 12.48 -5.14 17.32
C LEU A 86 12.83 -6.05 18.51
N ARG A 87 11.92 -6.95 18.90
CA ARG A 87 12.08 -7.76 20.12
C ARG A 87 12.84 -9.06 19.90
N TYR A 88 12.59 -9.76 18.79
CA TYR A 88 13.11 -11.11 18.55
C TYR A 88 14.19 -11.16 17.49
N SER A 89 14.12 -10.31 16.46
CA SER A 89 15.17 -10.26 15.43
C SER A 89 16.33 -9.33 15.80
N GLY A 90 16.14 -8.43 16.77
CA GLY A 90 17.17 -7.49 17.23
C GLY A 90 17.44 -6.35 16.24
N ASP A 91 16.53 -6.11 15.30
CA ASP A 91 16.64 -5.00 14.34
C ASP A 91 16.48 -3.66 15.03
N ARG A 92 17.09 -2.63 14.44
CA ARG A 92 16.84 -1.24 14.82
C ARG A 92 15.77 -0.64 13.90
N LEU A 93 15.10 0.42 14.35
CA LEU A 93 14.15 1.18 13.50
C LEU A 93 14.79 1.64 12.17
N ALA A 94 16.06 2.01 12.20
CA ALA A 94 16.82 2.34 10.99
C ALA A 94 16.93 1.15 10.01
N ASP A 95 17.04 -0.08 10.51
CA ASP A 95 17.05 -1.32 9.73
C ASP A 95 15.65 -1.69 9.21
N LEU A 96 14.62 -0.94 9.57
CA LEU A 96 13.27 -1.06 9.01
C LEU A 96 12.98 0.03 7.99
N GLY A 97 13.87 1.02 7.83
CA GLY A 97 13.68 2.15 6.91
C GLY A 97 13.29 3.46 7.60
N TRP A 98 13.29 3.51 8.93
CA TRP A 98 13.10 4.74 9.70
C TRP A 98 14.46 5.38 9.97
N GLN A 99 15.00 6.04 8.95
CA GLN A 99 16.30 6.72 9.05
C GLN A 99 16.12 8.16 9.55
N SER A 100 16.66 8.48 10.74
CA SER A 100 16.52 9.81 11.35
C SER A 100 17.50 10.87 10.85
N LYS A 101 18.45 10.51 9.98
CA LYS A 101 19.60 11.38 9.68
C LYS A 101 19.22 12.66 8.93
N ASN A 102 18.16 12.65 8.12
CA ASN A 102 17.75 13.81 7.32
C ASN A 102 16.22 13.91 7.16
N VAL A 103 15.47 13.89 8.26
CA VAL A 103 13.98 13.91 8.26
C VAL A 103 13.42 15.05 7.40
N ALA A 104 13.95 16.27 7.51
CA ALA A 104 13.48 17.41 6.73
C ALA A 104 13.68 17.22 5.21
N ARG A 105 14.80 16.61 4.80
CA ARG A 105 15.11 16.34 3.40
C ARG A 105 14.17 15.27 2.83
N ASP A 106 13.95 14.21 3.60
CA ASP A 106 13.05 13.11 3.24
C ASP A 106 11.60 13.62 3.14
N PHE A 107 11.21 14.52 4.05
CA PHE A 107 9.93 15.20 4.01
C PHE A 107 9.76 16.02 2.72
N LEU A 108 10.73 16.90 2.43
CA LEU A 108 10.73 17.70 1.22
C LEU A 108 10.73 16.84 -0.05
N PHE A 109 11.49 15.75 -0.08
CA PHE A 109 11.50 14.84 -1.22
C PHE A 109 10.15 14.18 -1.46
N GLY A 110 9.46 13.72 -0.41
CA GLY A 110 8.10 13.17 -0.55
C GLY A 110 7.14 14.18 -1.18
N LEU A 111 7.15 15.42 -0.68
CA LEU A 111 6.30 16.51 -1.20
C LEU A 111 6.65 16.92 -2.63
N LEU A 112 7.94 17.07 -2.95
CA LEU A 112 8.38 17.42 -4.30
C LEU A 112 8.03 16.32 -5.30
N MET A 113 8.24 15.06 -4.94
CA MET A 113 7.85 13.95 -5.79
C MET A 113 6.35 13.96 -6.05
N PHE A 114 5.52 14.19 -5.03
CA PHE A 114 4.08 14.35 -5.20
C PHE A 114 3.75 15.48 -6.17
N ALA A 115 4.29 16.69 -5.95
CA ALA A 115 4.02 17.85 -6.79
C ALA A 115 4.42 17.63 -8.27
N ILE A 116 5.52 16.90 -8.50
CA ILE A 116 6.02 16.60 -9.85
C ILE A 116 5.18 15.53 -10.54
N THR A 117 4.82 14.45 -9.86
CA THR A 117 4.19 13.29 -10.50
C THR A 117 2.67 13.34 -10.47
N TYR A 118 2.06 14.07 -9.53
CA TYR A 118 0.60 14.17 -9.38
C TYR A 118 -0.10 14.60 -10.67
N PRO A 119 0.31 15.66 -11.38
CA PRO A 119 -0.34 16.04 -12.64
C PRO A 119 -0.26 14.94 -13.70
N GLY A 120 0.87 14.24 -13.79
CA GLY A 120 1.08 13.17 -14.76
C GLY A 120 0.25 11.92 -14.46
N LEU A 121 0.25 11.48 -13.20
CA LEU A 121 -0.52 10.31 -12.77
C LEU A 121 -2.03 10.58 -12.79
N HIS A 122 -2.47 11.77 -12.36
CA HIS A 122 -3.86 12.17 -12.45
C HIS A 122 -4.31 12.34 -13.91
N GLY A 123 -3.49 12.95 -14.76
CA GLY A 123 -3.78 13.06 -16.20
C GLY A 123 -3.85 11.71 -16.89
N LEU A 124 -2.98 10.75 -16.54
CA LEU A 124 -3.07 9.37 -16.99
C LEU A 124 -4.39 8.73 -16.54
N GLN A 125 -4.78 8.92 -15.28
CA GLN A 125 -6.04 8.40 -14.76
C GLN A 125 -7.24 8.95 -15.53
N THR A 126 -7.30 10.26 -15.74
CA THR A 126 -8.35 10.90 -16.54
C THR A 126 -8.36 10.37 -17.97
N ALA A 127 -7.20 10.21 -18.60
CA ALA A 127 -7.12 9.65 -19.96
C ALA A 127 -7.64 8.21 -20.01
N LEU A 128 -7.33 7.38 -19.01
CA LEU A 128 -7.82 6.01 -18.94
C LEU A 128 -9.35 5.96 -18.80
N GLU A 129 -9.95 6.80 -17.98
CA GLU A 129 -11.41 6.89 -17.84
C GLU A 129 -12.09 7.35 -19.14
N LEU A 130 -11.49 8.31 -19.84
CA LEU A 130 -11.98 8.76 -21.15
C LEU A 130 -11.90 7.66 -22.22
N ILE A 131 -10.85 6.83 -22.17
CA ILE A 131 -10.63 5.74 -23.15
C ILE A 131 -11.50 4.51 -22.83
N SER A 132 -11.60 4.14 -21.55
CA SER A 132 -12.39 2.98 -21.12
C SER A 132 -13.89 3.24 -21.22
N GLY A 133 -14.32 4.50 -21.09
CA GLY A 133 -15.73 4.85 -20.88
C GLY A 133 -16.24 4.49 -19.48
N ASP A 134 -15.36 3.95 -18.62
CA ASP A 134 -15.64 3.56 -17.24
C ASP A 134 -14.94 4.55 -16.29
N SER A 135 -15.70 5.19 -15.41
CA SER A 135 -15.13 5.91 -14.27
C SER A 135 -14.47 4.93 -13.29
N VAL A 136 -13.44 5.38 -12.58
CA VAL A 136 -12.84 4.58 -11.50
C VAL A 136 -13.91 4.18 -10.49
N ARG A 137 -13.96 2.88 -10.23
CA ARG A 137 -14.83 2.34 -9.19
C ARG A 137 -14.28 2.76 -7.83
N PRO A 138 -15.09 3.39 -6.98
CA PRO A 138 -14.60 3.87 -5.70
C PRO A 138 -14.19 2.70 -4.80
N GLY A 139 -13.06 2.85 -4.12
CA GLY A 139 -12.64 1.91 -3.09
C GLY A 139 -13.59 1.93 -1.89
N MET A 140 -13.44 1.00 -0.94
CA MET A 140 -14.32 0.93 0.25
C MET A 140 -14.35 2.23 1.07
N VAL A 141 -13.20 2.90 1.24
CA VAL A 141 -13.11 4.17 1.97
C VAL A 141 -13.80 5.30 1.21
N GLU A 142 -13.65 5.35 -0.11
CA GLU A 142 -14.30 6.37 -0.95
C GLU A 142 -15.81 6.14 -1.00
N LYS A 143 -16.26 4.90 -1.17
CA LYS A 143 -17.68 4.53 -1.05
C LYS A 143 -18.27 4.96 0.28
N PHE A 144 -17.54 4.77 1.36
CA PHE A 144 -17.98 5.21 2.68
C PHE A 144 -18.17 6.73 2.76
N LEU A 145 -17.26 7.52 2.20
CA LEU A 145 -17.39 8.99 2.14
C LEU A 145 -18.51 9.46 1.19
N ILE A 146 -18.85 8.66 0.17
CA ILE A 146 -20.00 8.93 -0.71
C ILE A 146 -21.32 8.66 0.04
N LEU A 147 -21.35 7.60 0.87
CA LEU A 147 -22.55 7.17 1.60
C LEU A 147 -22.75 7.89 2.95
N ASN A 148 -21.70 8.52 3.48
CA ASN A 148 -21.68 9.25 4.75
C ASN A 148 -20.84 10.52 4.60
N ASN A 149 -21.35 11.65 5.04
CA ASN A 149 -20.69 12.95 4.90
C ASN A 149 -20.55 13.72 6.22
N ASP A 150 -20.70 13.03 7.36
CA ASP A 150 -20.54 13.66 8.66
C ASP A 150 -19.05 14.00 8.92
N THR A 151 -18.81 15.09 9.67
CA THR A 151 -17.44 15.54 9.98
C THR A 151 -16.60 14.45 10.63
N PHE A 152 -17.20 13.63 11.48
CA PHE A 152 -16.52 12.50 12.11
C PHE A 152 -16.03 11.48 11.07
N ASP A 153 -16.88 11.13 10.10
CA ASP A 153 -16.58 10.14 9.07
C ASP A 153 -15.47 10.61 8.13
N VAL A 154 -15.46 11.90 7.78
CA VAL A 154 -14.35 12.51 7.01
C VAL A 154 -13.03 12.43 7.76
N ILE A 155 -13.02 12.79 9.05
CA ILE A 155 -11.80 12.71 9.89
C ILE A 155 -11.34 11.25 10.03
N TYR A 156 -12.29 10.34 10.27
CA TYR A 156 -12.03 8.92 10.46
C TYR A 156 -11.43 8.28 9.19
N CYS A 157 -12.02 8.53 8.02
CA CYS A 157 -11.49 8.09 6.74
C CYS A 157 -10.15 8.75 6.41
N GLY A 158 -9.99 10.04 6.70
CA GLY A 158 -8.71 10.73 6.57
C GLY A 158 -7.61 10.04 7.37
N MET A 159 -7.86 9.67 8.62
CA MET A 159 -6.90 8.92 9.44
C MET A 159 -6.56 7.55 8.83
N ILE A 160 -7.53 6.81 8.30
CA ILE A 160 -7.29 5.51 7.66
C ILE A 160 -6.47 5.70 6.37
N ALA A 161 -6.98 6.47 5.43
CA ALA A 161 -6.43 6.60 4.09
C ALA A 161 -5.12 7.39 4.06
N VAL A 162 -4.97 8.44 4.88
CA VAL A 162 -3.79 9.33 4.83
C VAL A 162 -2.70 8.86 5.78
N VAL A 163 -3.03 8.08 6.82
CA VAL A 163 -2.05 7.69 7.85
C VAL A 163 -1.88 6.17 7.93
N LEU A 164 -2.93 5.44 8.31
CA LEU A 164 -2.79 4.01 8.64
C LEU A 164 -2.45 3.15 7.42
N ALA A 165 -3.15 3.35 6.30
CA ALA A 165 -2.89 2.61 5.07
C ALA A 165 -1.47 2.89 4.52
N PRO A 166 -1.03 4.15 4.32
CA PRO A 166 0.34 4.43 3.87
C PRO A 166 1.43 3.87 4.78
N LEU A 167 1.22 3.91 6.11
CA LEU A 167 2.19 3.34 7.07
C LEU A 167 2.36 1.82 6.87
N TRP A 168 1.24 1.10 6.75
CA TRP A 168 1.27 -0.35 6.56
C TRP A 168 1.75 -0.73 5.16
N GLU A 169 1.20 -0.12 4.13
CA GLU A 169 1.47 -0.46 2.74
C GLU A 169 2.92 -0.16 2.37
N GLU A 170 3.46 1.00 2.71
CA GLU A 170 4.85 1.31 2.35
C GLU A 170 5.85 0.46 3.14
N LEU A 171 5.56 0.14 4.42
CA LEU A 171 6.33 -0.86 5.16
C LEU A 171 6.31 -2.20 4.43
N PHE A 172 5.13 -2.70 4.11
CA PHE A 172 4.95 -4.02 3.53
C PHE A 172 5.57 -4.10 2.13
N PHE A 173 5.15 -3.23 1.20
CA PHE A 173 5.57 -3.30 -0.19
C PHE A 173 7.04 -2.91 -0.37
N ARG A 174 7.52 -1.83 0.27
CA ARG A 174 8.89 -1.36 0.04
C ARG A 174 9.89 -2.09 0.92
N ARG A 175 9.64 -2.17 2.23
CA ARG A 175 10.63 -2.77 3.14
C ARG A 175 10.59 -4.28 3.13
N ILE A 176 9.41 -4.88 3.20
CA ILE A 176 9.26 -6.34 3.29
C ILE A 176 9.40 -6.99 1.92
N LEU A 177 8.48 -6.71 1.01
CA LEU A 177 8.37 -7.40 -0.27
C LEU A 177 9.50 -7.02 -1.24
N GLN A 178 9.64 -5.73 -1.60
CA GLN A 178 10.67 -5.27 -2.52
C GLN A 178 12.08 -5.57 -1.98
N GLY A 179 12.32 -5.27 -0.70
CA GLY A 179 13.59 -5.57 -0.04
C GLY A 179 13.96 -7.05 -0.04
N TRP A 180 12.98 -7.94 0.15
CA TRP A 180 13.18 -9.39 0.03
C TRP A 180 13.45 -9.83 -1.41
N LEU A 181 12.68 -9.33 -2.39
CA LEU A 181 12.85 -9.65 -3.81
C LEU A 181 14.25 -9.26 -4.32
N MET A 182 14.73 -8.06 -3.95
CA MET A 182 16.10 -7.62 -4.30
C MET A 182 17.18 -8.61 -3.82
N LYS A 183 16.99 -9.22 -2.65
CA LYS A 183 17.92 -10.22 -2.11
C LYS A 183 17.84 -11.55 -2.87
N VAL A 184 16.62 -12.00 -3.19
CA VAL A 184 16.40 -13.27 -3.90
C VAL A 184 16.96 -13.20 -5.32
N LEU A 185 16.75 -12.09 -6.01
CA LEU A 185 17.26 -11.87 -7.36
C LEU A 185 18.79 -11.82 -7.37
N LYS A 186 19.42 -11.05 -6.46
CA LYS A 186 20.89 -11.01 -6.28
C LYS A 186 21.51 -12.39 -6.01
N ARG A 187 20.87 -13.23 -5.20
CA ARG A 187 21.41 -14.56 -4.86
C ARG A 187 21.40 -15.53 -6.04
N LYS A 188 20.46 -15.38 -6.98
CA LYS A 188 20.33 -16.29 -8.11
C LYS A 188 21.44 -16.10 -9.15
N THR A 189 21.97 -14.89 -9.25
CA THR A 189 23.02 -14.50 -10.20
C THR A 189 24.43 -14.73 -9.67
N SER A 190 24.67 -14.53 -8.36
CA SER A 190 25.99 -14.66 -7.72
C SER A 190 26.39 -16.10 -7.32
N SER A 191 26.12 -17.09 -8.18
CA SER A 191 26.59 -18.49 -8.01
C SER A 191 28.14 -18.57 -8.01
N PRO A 192 28.81 -19.48 -7.28
CA PRO A 192 30.17 -19.29 -6.74
C PRO A 192 31.36 -19.34 -7.71
N GLU A 193 31.17 -19.29 -9.01
CA GLU A 193 32.22 -19.69 -9.96
C GLU A 193 33.23 -18.60 -10.31
N SER A 194 33.10 -17.38 -9.79
CA SER A 194 34.01 -16.30 -10.14
C SER A 194 34.74 -15.70 -8.94
N LYS A 195 36.01 -16.10 -8.81
CA LYS A 195 36.95 -15.52 -7.83
C LYS A 195 38.14 -14.80 -8.46
N ASP A 196 38.26 -14.77 -9.77
CA ASP A 196 39.38 -14.13 -10.47
C ASP A 196 38.85 -13.30 -11.66
N GLU A 197 38.36 -12.08 -11.40
CA GLU A 197 37.63 -11.27 -12.40
C GLU A 197 38.35 -9.93 -12.74
N PRO A 198 38.77 -9.68 -14.01
CA PRO A 198 39.41 -8.44 -14.48
C PRO A 198 38.48 -7.21 -14.52
N GLU A 199 39.02 -6.02 -14.76
CA GLU A 199 38.30 -4.72 -14.75
C GLU A 199 37.02 -4.65 -15.62
N GLY A 200 36.89 -5.51 -16.65
CA GLY A 200 35.68 -5.61 -17.48
C GLY A 200 34.42 -6.07 -16.73
N GLU A 201 34.57 -6.91 -15.70
CA GLU A 201 33.44 -7.44 -14.92
C GLU A 201 32.79 -6.42 -13.99
N ARG A 202 33.49 -5.35 -13.60
CA ARG A 202 32.90 -4.30 -12.75
C ARG A 202 31.74 -3.58 -13.42
N LEU A 203 31.79 -3.40 -14.74
CA LEU A 203 30.70 -2.81 -15.53
C LEU A 203 29.50 -3.77 -15.61
N ASP A 204 29.75 -5.07 -15.74
CA ASP A 204 28.70 -6.09 -15.79
C ASP A 204 28.03 -6.30 -14.43
N LEU A 205 28.77 -6.18 -13.33
CA LEU A 205 28.24 -6.23 -11.97
C LEU A 205 27.30 -5.06 -11.66
N ASP A 206 27.66 -3.82 -12.02
CA ASP A 206 26.79 -2.64 -11.80
C ASP A 206 25.51 -2.72 -12.63
N ARG A 207 25.61 -3.21 -13.88
CA ARG A 207 24.44 -3.44 -14.74
C ARG A 207 23.52 -4.52 -14.19
N THR A 208 24.07 -5.63 -13.69
CA THR A 208 23.31 -6.73 -13.10
C THR A 208 22.56 -6.27 -11.85
N ASP A 209 23.23 -5.50 -10.99
CA ASP A 209 22.64 -4.91 -9.79
C ASP A 209 21.45 -3.99 -10.09
N GLN A 210 21.53 -3.21 -11.18
CA GLN A 210 20.44 -2.34 -11.63
C GLN A 210 19.25 -3.15 -12.16
N VAL A 211 19.50 -4.18 -12.98
CA VAL A 211 18.45 -5.05 -13.54
C VAL A 211 17.68 -5.76 -12.43
N GLU A 212 18.37 -6.28 -11.43
CA GLU A 212 17.75 -6.98 -10.30
C GLU A 212 16.93 -6.04 -9.42
N THR A 213 17.46 -4.85 -9.18
CA THR A 213 16.75 -3.79 -8.44
C THR A 213 15.47 -3.41 -9.17
N PHE A 214 15.54 -3.17 -10.47
CA PHE A 214 14.38 -2.80 -11.27
C PHE A 214 13.38 -3.94 -11.35
N GLY A 215 13.84 -5.19 -11.51
CA GLY A 215 12.98 -6.38 -11.46
C GLY A 215 12.18 -6.49 -10.16
N ALA A 216 12.81 -6.23 -9.00
CA ALA A 216 12.12 -6.22 -7.71
C ALA A 216 11.07 -5.11 -7.61
N ILE A 217 11.36 -3.91 -8.12
CA ILE A 217 10.41 -2.78 -8.17
C ILE A 217 9.21 -3.14 -9.05
N MET A 218 9.44 -3.69 -10.23
CA MET A 218 8.38 -4.04 -11.19
C MET A 218 7.44 -5.12 -10.63
N ILE A 219 7.99 -6.20 -10.06
CA ILE A 219 7.19 -7.26 -9.45
C ILE A 219 6.36 -6.72 -8.28
N THR A 220 6.97 -5.92 -7.40
CA THR A 220 6.26 -5.29 -6.27
C THR A 220 5.13 -4.39 -6.77
N SER A 221 5.38 -3.64 -7.85
CA SER A 221 4.41 -2.71 -8.45
C SER A 221 3.23 -3.43 -9.08
N LEU A 222 3.47 -4.57 -9.75
CA LEU A 222 2.41 -5.42 -10.30
C LEU A 222 1.53 -6.00 -9.20
N ILE A 223 2.13 -6.49 -8.11
CA ILE A 223 1.37 -7.04 -6.97
C ILE A 223 0.54 -5.94 -6.30
N PHE A 224 1.14 -4.77 -6.06
CA PHE A 224 0.43 -3.61 -5.49
C PHE A 224 -0.79 -3.22 -6.35
N ALA A 225 -0.59 -3.01 -7.65
CA ALA A 225 -1.65 -2.66 -8.57
C ALA A 225 -2.73 -3.75 -8.66
N GLY A 226 -2.33 -5.03 -8.71
CA GLY A 226 -3.25 -6.16 -8.80
C GLY A 226 -4.16 -6.32 -7.58
N LEU A 227 -3.68 -5.97 -6.38
CA LEU A 227 -4.50 -5.97 -5.17
C LEU A 227 -5.59 -4.88 -5.16
N HIS A 228 -5.52 -3.92 -6.08
CA HIS A 228 -6.51 -2.85 -6.26
C HIS A 228 -7.39 -3.08 -7.50
N TYR A 229 -7.47 -4.32 -8.00
CA TYR A 229 -8.18 -4.65 -9.24
C TYR A 229 -9.67 -4.25 -9.25
N ASP A 230 -10.30 -4.22 -8.08
CA ASP A 230 -11.70 -3.80 -7.89
C ASP A 230 -11.96 -2.33 -8.26
N GLN A 231 -10.89 -1.52 -8.37
CA GLN A 231 -10.92 -0.09 -8.69
C GLN A 231 -10.66 0.20 -10.18
N TRP A 232 -10.97 -0.73 -11.08
CA TRP A 232 -10.75 -0.56 -12.51
C TRP A 232 -11.28 0.80 -13.04
N PRO A 233 -10.51 1.54 -13.88
CA PRO A 233 -9.19 1.24 -14.46
C PRO A 233 -7.96 1.66 -13.60
N GLY A 234 -8.19 2.06 -12.34
CA GLY A 234 -7.17 2.54 -11.39
C GLY A 234 -5.87 1.74 -11.26
N PRO A 235 -5.86 0.40 -11.32
CA PRO A 235 -4.63 -0.41 -11.24
C PRO A 235 -3.51 0.02 -12.18
N ILE A 236 -3.83 0.55 -13.37
CA ILE A 236 -2.81 0.99 -14.33
C ILE A 236 -2.07 2.21 -13.79
N THR A 237 -2.79 3.21 -13.27
CA THR A 237 -2.18 4.38 -12.63
C THR A 237 -1.43 3.99 -11.36
N LEU A 238 -2.01 3.10 -10.55
CA LEU A 238 -1.41 2.59 -9.32
C LEU A 238 -0.12 1.80 -9.57
N PHE A 239 0.01 1.15 -10.72
CA PHE A 239 1.25 0.50 -11.15
C PHE A 239 2.40 1.51 -11.31
N PHE A 240 2.18 2.62 -12.03
CA PHE A 240 3.19 3.67 -12.18
C PHE A 240 3.48 4.40 -10.86
N PHE A 241 2.45 4.65 -10.05
CA PHE A 241 2.61 5.14 -8.69
C PHE A 241 3.54 4.24 -7.85
N SER A 242 3.36 2.91 -7.94
CA SER A 242 4.16 1.94 -7.17
C SER A 242 5.60 1.81 -7.71
N ILE A 243 5.82 2.03 -9.00
CA ILE A 243 7.18 2.14 -9.58
C ILE A 243 7.91 3.34 -9.00
N ILE A 244 7.26 4.51 -8.98
CA ILE A 244 7.85 5.76 -8.48
C ILE A 244 8.24 5.63 -7.01
N THR A 245 7.33 5.13 -6.17
CA THR A 245 7.61 4.89 -4.73
C THR A 245 8.65 3.80 -4.52
N GLY A 246 8.65 2.73 -5.32
CA GLY A 246 9.69 1.70 -5.29
C GLY A 246 11.08 2.23 -5.61
N TYR A 247 11.18 3.10 -6.62
CA TYR A 247 12.42 3.81 -6.96
C TYR A 247 12.82 4.79 -5.86
N LEU A 248 11.88 5.58 -5.34
CA LEU A 248 12.11 6.54 -4.25
C LEU A 248 12.67 5.84 -3.00
N PHE A 249 12.09 4.70 -2.61
CA PHE A 249 12.60 3.87 -1.53
C PHE A 249 14.01 3.35 -1.82
N HIS A 250 14.26 2.85 -3.04
CA HIS A 250 15.58 2.38 -3.42
C HIS A 250 16.65 3.48 -3.31
N ARG A 251 16.33 4.71 -3.73
CA ARG A 251 17.27 5.85 -3.70
C ARG A 251 17.50 6.41 -2.31
N THR A 252 16.46 6.45 -1.48
CA THR A 252 16.52 7.10 -0.16
C THR A 252 16.83 6.13 0.98
N GLN A 253 16.52 4.84 0.79
CA GLN A 253 16.54 3.81 1.83
C GLN A 253 15.69 4.18 3.06
N SER A 254 14.72 5.08 2.86
CA SER A 254 13.85 5.66 3.87
C SER A 254 12.40 5.46 3.45
N LEU A 255 11.56 5.08 4.41
CA LEU A 255 10.12 4.93 4.14
C LEU A 255 9.38 6.25 4.26
N LEU A 256 9.90 7.20 5.05
CA LEU A 256 9.28 8.51 5.23
C LEU A 256 8.91 9.22 3.93
N PRO A 257 9.80 9.36 2.91
CA PRO A 257 9.43 10.03 1.67
C PRO A 257 8.35 9.25 0.89
N CYS A 258 8.32 7.92 0.99
CA CYS A 258 7.31 7.07 0.33
C CYS A 258 5.95 7.19 1.02
N ILE A 259 5.92 7.16 2.36
CA ILE A 259 4.72 7.34 3.18
C ILE A 259 4.12 8.71 2.91
N LEU A 260 4.93 9.77 2.89
CA LEU A 260 4.45 11.13 2.65
C LEU A 260 3.93 11.30 1.22
N TYR A 261 4.65 10.76 0.24
CA TYR A 261 4.20 10.76 -1.16
C TYR A 261 2.83 10.09 -1.28
N HIS A 262 2.67 8.90 -0.71
CA HIS A 262 1.41 8.16 -0.70
C HIS A 262 0.31 8.92 0.05
N ALA A 263 0.59 9.39 1.26
CA ALA A 263 -0.34 10.17 2.07
C ALA A 263 -0.85 11.42 1.32
N CYS A 264 -0.01 12.10 0.53
CA CYS A 264 -0.43 13.25 -0.26
C CYS A 264 -1.41 12.89 -1.38
N PHE A 265 -1.21 11.76 -2.08
CA PHE A 265 -2.18 11.27 -3.07
C PHE A 265 -3.52 10.93 -2.40
N ASN A 266 -3.50 10.24 -1.27
CA ASN A 266 -4.72 9.88 -0.55
C ASN A 266 -5.42 11.10 0.03
N LEU A 267 -4.67 12.08 0.55
CA LEU A 267 -5.22 13.35 1.02
C LEU A 267 -5.87 14.12 -0.13
N ALA A 268 -5.24 14.18 -1.30
CA ALA A 268 -5.82 14.82 -2.47
C ALA A 268 -7.15 14.14 -2.87
N ALA A 269 -7.22 12.81 -2.84
CA ALA A 269 -8.46 12.08 -3.11
C ALA A 269 -9.55 12.39 -2.07
N VAL A 270 -9.23 12.37 -0.77
CA VAL A 270 -10.19 12.70 0.30
C VAL A 270 -10.68 14.15 0.17
N LEU A 271 -9.79 15.10 -0.09
CA LEU A 271 -10.17 16.51 -0.28
C LEU A 271 -11.05 16.69 -1.51
N LEU A 272 -10.71 16.06 -2.63
CA LEU A 272 -11.56 16.08 -3.82
C LEU A 272 -12.95 15.56 -3.49
N LEU A 273 -13.06 14.42 -2.81
CA LEU A 273 -14.35 13.78 -2.47
C LEU A 273 -15.21 14.55 -1.45
N THR A 274 -14.66 15.53 -0.76
CA THR A 274 -15.34 16.24 0.34
C THR A 274 -15.47 17.74 0.10
N ALA A 275 -15.06 18.23 -1.08
CA ALA A 275 -15.00 19.65 -1.42
C ALA A 275 -16.36 20.28 -1.83
N TRP A 276 -17.50 19.64 -1.56
CA TRP A 276 -18.82 20.04 -2.05
C TRP A 276 -19.91 20.04 -0.98
#